data_AF-A0A6C0DFT0-F1
#
_entry.id   AF-A0A6C0DFT0-F1
#
_cell.length_a   1.000
_cell.length_b   1.000
_cell.length_c   1.000
_cell.angle_alpha   90.00
_cell.angle_beta   90.00
_cell.angle_gamma   90.00
#
_symmetry.space_group_name_H-M   'P 1'
#
loop_
_entity.id
_entity.type
_entity.pdbx_description
1 polymer ?
#
loop_
_entity_poly.entity_id
_entity_poly.type
_entity_poly.pdbx_seq_one_letter_code
_entity_poly.pdbx_strand_id
1 'polypeptide(L)'
;MNYEEEPDEETNLDTNWIQEFEKTDQNYVPFYNEDVNEIKVTSLYVDKENNIETIKEERLLLKQENMVTKEELIDIIKKNSFKDQKRYTILSLLKYNVDLETTHVKHYLKSVLPRDFLVVVKNIDNIPLKKTISMFQDLNTIFILFYEKTTPVCGSNHQTTKKIYISNNKTKKKQLKVF
;
A
#
# COMPACT_ATOMS: atom_id res chain seq x y z
N MET A 1 64.01 -11.20 -41.87
CA MET A 1 63.07 -11.86 -40.95
C MET A 1 61.78 -11.05 -41.01
N ASN A 2 60.85 -11.45 -41.88
CA ASN A 2 59.52 -10.87 -41.93
C ASN A 2 58.65 -11.72 -41.01
N TYR A 3 58.09 -11.10 -39.98
CA TYR A 3 56.98 -11.67 -39.24
C TYR A 3 55.74 -11.42 -40.12
N GLU A 4 55.14 -12.49 -40.64
CA GLU A 4 53.80 -12.44 -41.19
C GLU A 4 52.84 -12.33 -40.00
N GLU A 5 52.18 -11.17 -39.87
CA GLU A 5 51.02 -11.03 -39.00
C GLU A 5 49.89 -11.86 -39.61
N GLU A 6 49.50 -12.95 -38.94
CA GLU A 6 48.27 -13.66 -39.31
C GLU A 6 47.08 -12.72 -39.09
N PRO A 7 46.14 -12.64 -40.05
CA PRO A 7 44.96 -11.81 -39.88
C PRO A 7 44.12 -12.37 -38.74
N ASP A 8 43.83 -11.54 -37.74
CA ASP A 8 42.89 -11.84 -36.67
C ASP A 8 41.56 -12.28 -37.30
N GLU A 9 41.29 -13.59 -37.27
CA GLU A 9 39.97 -14.13 -37.58
C GLU A 9 39.02 -13.58 -36.50
N GLU A 10 38.32 -12.49 -36.84
CA GLU A 10 37.15 -12.02 -36.09
C GLU A 10 36.18 -13.20 -35.98
N THR A 11 36.20 -13.84 -34.82
CA THR A 11 35.29 -14.92 -34.44
C THR A 11 33.86 -14.36 -34.46
N ASN A 12 33.20 -14.48 -35.61
CA ASN A 12 31.82 -14.11 -35.81
C ASN A 12 30.93 -15.12 -35.07
N LEU A 13 30.80 -14.92 -33.76
CA LEU A 13 30.05 -15.76 -32.84
C LEU A 13 28.56 -15.67 -33.19
N ASP A 14 27.96 -16.82 -33.55
CA ASP A 14 26.52 -16.90 -33.81
C ASP A 14 25.73 -16.66 -32.52
N THR A 15 25.08 -15.49 -32.45
CA THR A 15 24.26 -15.03 -31.31
C THR A 15 22.76 -15.16 -31.58
N ASN A 16 22.34 -15.82 -32.67
CA ASN A 16 20.93 -15.95 -33.03
C ASN A 16 20.11 -16.65 -31.93
N TRP A 17 20.70 -17.66 -31.26
CA TRP A 17 20.05 -18.35 -30.14
C TRP A 17 19.76 -17.43 -28.95
N ILE A 18 20.58 -16.40 -28.72
CA ILE A 18 20.38 -15.41 -27.64
C ILE A 18 19.15 -14.56 -27.97
N GLN A 19 19.04 -14.11 -29.22
CA GLN A 19 17.92 -13.28 -29.67
C GLN A 19 16.60 -14.07 -29.65
N GLU A 20 16.62 -15.34 -30.06
CA GLU A 20 15.46 -16.23 -29.98
C GLU A 20 15.02 -16.49 -28.54
N PHE A 21 15.99 -16.66 -27.63
CA PHE A 21 15.72 -16.80 -26.20
C PHE A 21 15.08 -15.55 -25.63
N GLU A 22 15.65 -14.36 -25.85
CA GLU A 22 15.12 -13.08 -25.37
C GLU A 22 13.69 -12.84 -25.87
N LYS A 23 13.43 -13.11 -27.15
CA LYS A 23 12.09 -12.98 -27.75
C LYS A 23 11.10 -13.95 -27.12
N THR A 24 11.54 -15.14 -26.76
CA THR A 24 10.69 -16.14 -26.11
C THR A 24 10.41 -15.76 -24.66
N ASP A 25 11.43 -15.31 -23.92
CA ASP A 25 11.35 -14.92 -22.50
C ASP A 25 10.45 -13.69 -22.28
N GLN A 26 10.38 -12.77 -23.24
CA GLN A 26 9.43 -11.65 -23.19
C GLN A 26 7.97 -12.08 -22.98
N ASN A 27 7.58 -13.25 -23.51
CA ASN A 27 6.22 -13.77 -23.31
C ASN A 27 5.97 -14.23 -21.86
N TYR A 28 7.04 -14.44 -21.07
CA TYR A 28 6.96 -14.89 -19.70
C TYR A 28 7.07 -13.76 -18.66
N VAL A 29 7.41 -12.54 -19.09
CA VAL A 29 7.47 -11.34 -18.25
C VAL A 29 6.22 -11.16 -17.36
N PRO A 30 4.98 -11.33 -17.86
CA PRO A 30 3.78 -11.18 -17.03
C PRO A 30 3.68 -12.17 -15.87
N PHE A 31 4.41 -13.28 -15.93
CA PHE A 31 4.42 -14.26 -14.86
C PHE A 31 5.46 -13.93 -13.80
N TYR A 32 6.59 -13.31 -14.13
CA TYR A 32 7.61 -13.02 -13.13
C TYR A 32 7.13 -12.06 -12.05
N ASN A 33 7.72 -12.20 -10.86
CA ASN A 33 7.48 -11.29 -9.77
C ASN A 33 8.25 -9.98 -10.00
N GLU A 34 7.56 -8.87 -9.83
CA GLU A 34 8.11 -7.54 -10.00
C GLU A 34 7.73 -6.64 -8.83
N ASP A 35 8.43 -5.52 -8.75
CA ASP A 35 8.19 -4.49 -7.76
C ASP A 35 6.88 -3.74 -8.06
N VAL A 36 6.14 -3.41 -7.01
CA VAL A 36 4.88 -2.69 -7.12
C VAL A 36 5.19 -1.20 -7.25
N ASN A 37 4.84 -0.62 -8.39
CA ASN A 37 5.07 0.80 -8.68
C ASN A 37 3.79 1.64 -8.59
N GLU A 38 2.64 0.98 -8.73
CA GLU A 38 1.34 1.60 -8.58
C GLU A 38 0.38 0.66 -7.85
N ILE A 39 -0.64 1.23 -7.21
CA ILE A 39 -1.65 0.45 -6.53
C ILE A 39 -3.03 1.08 -6.72
N LYS A 40 -4.06 0.24 -6.80
CA LYS A 40 -5.44 0.71 -6.79
C LYS A 40 -5.81 1.18 -5.38
N VAL A 41 -6.51 2.30 -5.29
CA VAL A 41 -7.09 2.80 -4.05
C VAL A 41 -8.59 2.88 -4.21
N THR A 42 -9.31 2.12 -3.39
CA THR A 42 -10.77 2.08 -3.38
C THR A 42 -11.26 2.76 -2.10
N SER A 43 -11.89 3.92 -2.25
CA SER A 43 -12.54 4.67 -1.17
C SER A 43 -14.03 4.32 -1.12
N LEU A 44 -14.47 3.69 -0.04
CA LEU A 44 -15.86 3.33 0.21
C LEU A 44 -16.47 4.33 1.19
N TYR A 45 -17.61 4.90 0.84
CA TYR A 45 -18.35 5.85 1.66
C TYR A 45 -19.60 5.20 2.24
N VAL A 46 -19.71 5.24 3.56
CA VAL A 46 -20.82 4.71 4.33
C VAL A 46 -21.59 5.86 4.96
N ASP A 47 -22.90 5.89 4.75
CA ASP A 47 -23.81 6.89 5.33
C ASP A 47 -24.08 6.61 6.82
N LYS A 48 -24.94 7.43 7.44
CA LYS A 48 -25.30 7.30 8.86
C LYS A 48 -26.19 6.09 9.14
N GLU A 49 -26.89 5.61 8.12
CA GLU A 49 -27.78 4.46 8.14
C GLU A 49 -27.01 3.14 7.88
N ASN A 50 -25.69 3.21 7.72
CA ASN A 50 -24.77 2.09 7.40
C ASN A 50 -24.93 1.51 5.99
N ASN A 51 -25.48 2.26 5.04
CA ASN A 51 -25.48 1.89 3.63
C ASN A 51 -24.21 2.39 2.94
N ILE A 52 -23.76 1.63 1.93
CA ILE A 52 -22.70 2.09 1.04
C ILE A 52 -23.31 3.10 0.06
N GLU A 53 -22.96 4.37 0.22
CA GLU A 53 -23.45 5.48 -0.61
C GLU A 53 -22.65 5.60 -1.90
N THR A 54 -21.33 5.40 -1.85
CA THR A 54 -20.47 5.50 -3.03
C THR A 54 -19.21 4.68 -2.87
N ILE A 55 -18.72 4.15 -3.99
CA ILE A 55 -17.38 3.59 -4.12
C ILE A 55 -16.65 4.41 -5.17
N LYS A 56 -15.45 4.89 -4.82
CA LYS A 56 -14.57 5.63 -5.72
C LYS A 56 -13.26 4.88 -5.85
N GLU A 57 -12.81 4.69 -7.08
CA GLU A 57 -11.52 4.06 -7.38
C GLU A 57 -10.58 5.06 -8.03
N GLU A 58 -9.32 5.08 -7.60
CA GLU A 58 -8.25 5.83 -8.24
C GLU A 58 -6.96 5.00 -8.23
N ARG A 59 -6.06 5.21 -9.21
CA ARG A 59 -4.71 4.63 -9.19
C ARG A 59 -3.75 5.58 -8.49
N LEU A 60 -2.94 5.05 -7.58
CA LEU A 60 -1.87 5.76 -6.91
C LEU A 60 -0.53 5.28 -7.48
N LEU A 61 0.21 6.18 -8.13
CA LEU A 61 1.62 5.96 -8.44
C LEU A 61 2.43 6.14 -7.15
N LEU A 62 3.23 5.15 -6.81
CA LEU A 62 4.01 5.15 -5.58
C LEU A 62 5.28 5.97 -5.75
N LYS A 63 5.57 6.86 -4.79
CA LYS A 63 6.85 7.58 -4.71
C LYS A 63 8.04 6.63 -4.53
N GLN A 64 7.82 5.53 -3.82
CA GLN A 64 8.80 4.50 -3.55
C GLN A 64 8.19 3.14 -3.88
N GLU A 65 8.92 2.34 -4.65
CA GLU A 65 8.50 0.99 -5.00
C GLU A 65 8.16 0.16 -3.76
N ASN A 66 7.11 -0.64 -3.87
CA ASN A 66 6.62 -1.53 -2.82
C ASN A 66 6.21 -0.83 -1.51
N MET A 67 5.91 0.47 -1.52
CA MET A 67 5.50 1.15 -0.30
C MET A 67 4.49 2.27 -0.59
N VAL A 68 3.34 2.19 0.06
CA VAL A 68 2.45 3.35 0.18
C VAL A 68 2.94 4.17 1.37
N THR A 69 3.46 5.35 1.10
CA THR A 69 3.98 6.22 2.15
C THR A 69 2.83 6.82 2.96
N LYS A 70 3.12 7.16 4.22
CA LYS A 70 2.19 7.85 5.11
C LYS A 70 1.70 9.17 4.50
N GLU A 71 2.57 9.88 3.78
CA GLU A 71 2.22 11.14 3.13
C GLU A 71 1.13 10.94 2.07
N GLU A 72 1.35 10.00 1.13
CA GLU A 72 0.38 9.67 0.08
C GLU A 72 -0.96 9.25 0.68
N LEU A 73 -0.91 8.41 1.72
CA LEU A 73 -2.10 7.95 2.42
C LEU A 73 -2.87 9.13 3.05
N ILE A 74 -2.17 10.03 3.76
CA ILE A 74 -2.77 11.21 4.37
C ILE A 74 -3.39 12.14 3.30
N ASP A 75 -2.73 12.30 2.16
CA ASP A 75 -3.20 13.16 1.09
C ASP A 75 -4.50 12.61 0.48
N ILE A 76 -4.56 11.30 0.21
CA ILE A 76 -5.78 10.61 -0.24
C ILE A 76 -6.90 10.77 0.79
N ILE A 77 -6.59 10.54 2.06
CA ILE A 77 -7.56 10.66 3.16
C ILE A 77 -8.15 12.07 3.20
N LYS A 78 -7.30 13.10 3.15
CA LYS A 78 -7.75 14.50 3.22
C LYS A 78 -8.60 14.86 2.01
N LYS A 79 -8.15 14.49 0.81
CA LYS A 79 -8.88 14.70 -0.46
C LYS A 79 -10.28 14.09 -0.42
N ASN A 80 -10.41 12.92 0.21
CA ASN A 80 -11.65 12.16 0.25
C ASN A 80 -12.47 12.38 1.55
N SER A 81 -12.00 13.22 2.49
CA SER A 81 -12.65 13.47 3.79
C SER A 81 -13.87 14.40 3.73
N PHE A 82 -14.06 15.11 2.62
CA PHE A 82 -15.20 15.99 2.40
C PHE A 82 -15.75 15.76 1.01
N LYS A 83 -17.03 15.40 0.93
CA LYS A 83 -17.71 15.08 -0.33
C LYS A 83 -19.16 15.52 -0.22
N ASP A 84 -19.68 16.21 -1.23
CA ASP A 84 -21.10 16.61 -1.33
C ASP A 84 -21.63 17.32 -0.06
N GLN A 85 -20.84 18.26 0.47
CA GLN A 85 -21.09 19.00 1.73
C GLN A 85 -21.13 18.14 3.01
N LYS A 86 -20.91 16.84 2.89
CA LYS A 86 -20.79 15.89 4.00
C LYS A 86 -19.33 15.73 4.38
N ARG A 87 -19.11 15.61 5.70
CA ARG A 87 -17.80 15.31 6.25
C ARG A 87 -17.73 13.84 6.59
N TYR A 88 -16.68 13.17 6.11
CA TYR A 88 -16.41 11.78 6.43
C TYR A 88 -15.18 11.66 7.32
N THR A 89 -15.13 10.57 8.07
CA THR A 89 -13.97 10.14 8.84
C THR A 89 -13.59 8.73 8.45
N ILE A 90 -12.31 8.40 8.54
CA ILE A 90 -11.88 7.02 8.30
C ILE A 90 -12.50 6.14 9.39
N LEU A 91 -13.11 5.05 8.95
CA LEU A 91 -13.60 3.95 9.76
C LEU A 91 -12.58 2.81 9.80
N SER A 92 -12.04 2.44 8.64
CA SER A 92 -11.11 1.32 8.51
C SER A 92 -10.19 1.50 7.30
N LEU A 93 -9.02 0.88 7.38
CA LEU A 93 -8.02 0.85 6.32
C LEU A 93 -7.59 -0.60 6.12
N LEU A 94 -7.69 -1.10 4.89
CA LEU A 94 -7.33 -2.46 4.54
C LEU A 94 -6.32 -2.46 3.39
N LYS A 95 -5.39 -3.40 3.46
CA LYS A 95 -4.39 -3.66 2.42
C LYS A 95 -4.65 -5.02 1.83
N TYR A 96 -4.87 -5.09 0.52
CA TYR A 96 -4.88 -6.32 -0.24
C TYR A 96 -3.62 -6.37 -1.11
N ASN A 97 -2.73 -7.33 -0.82
CA ASN A 97 -1.48 -7.49 -1.56
C ASN A 97 -1.21 -8.97 -1.81
N VAL A 98 -1.25 -9.37 -3.09
CA VAL A 98 -1.01 -10.75 -3.51
C VAL A 98 0.49 -10.97 -3.64
N ASP A 99 1.08 -11.61 -2.64
CA ASP A 99 2.52 -11.88 -2.57
C ASP A 99 2.82 -13.35 -2.93
N LEU A 100 2.24 -13.82 -4.03
CA LEU A 100 2.51 -15.15 -4.57
C LEU A 100 3.68 -15.10 -5.53
N GLU A 101 4.53 -16.14 -5.48
CA GLU A 101 5.50 -16.41 -6.54
C GLU A 101 4.92 -17.38 -7.55
N THR A 102 5.38 -17.30 -8.81
CA THR A 102 4.95 -18.17 -9.91
C THR A 102 4.97 -19.65 -9.57
N THR A 103 6.06 -20.09 -8.95
CA THR A 103 6.31 -21.48 -8.53
C THR A 103 5.27 -21.98 -7.54
N HIS A 104 4.73 -21.08 -6.71
CA HIS A 104 3.79 -21.38 -5.64
C HIS A 104 2.32 -21.28 -6.06
N VAL A 105 1.99 -20.69 -7.22
CA VAL A 105 0.60 -20.52 -7.69
C VAL A 105 -0.14 -21.86 -7.77
N LYS A 106 0.48 -22.87 -8.41
CA LYS A 106 -0.13 -24.20 -8.55
C LYS A 106 -0.36 -24.89 -7.21
N HIS A 107 0.54 -24.67 -6.25
CA HIS A 107 0.38 -25.19 -4.90
C HIS A 107 -0.76 -24.48 -4.16
N TYR A 108 -0.82 -23.15 -4.25
CA TYR A 108 -1.90 -22.35 -3.66
C TYR A 108 -3.29 -22.78 -4.15
N LEU A 109 -3.45 -23.04 -5.45
CA LEU A 109 -4.73 -23.52 -6.01
C LEU A 109 -5.15 -24.91 -5.52
N LYS A 110 -4.19 -25.74 -5.10
CA LYS A 110 -4.43 -27.11 -4.62
C LYS A 110 -4.46 -27.22 -3.11
N SER A 111 -3.94 -26.23 -2.39
CA SER A 111 -3.88 -26.25 -0.94
C SER A 111 -5.28 -26.07 -0.35
N VAL A 112 -5.58 -26.87 0.67
CA VAL A 112 -6.85 -26.79 1.42
C VAL A 112 -6.84 -25.62 2.42
N LEU A 113 -5.65 -25.12 2.78
CA LEU A 113 -5.50 -24.01 3.71
C LEU A 113 -5.59 -22.67 2.96
N PRO A 114 -6.60 -21.84 3.24
CA PRO A 114 -6.69 -20.52 2.62
C PRO A 114 -5.56 -19.62 3.14
N ARG A 115 -4.93 -18.89 2.22
CA ARG A 115 -4.01 -17.80 2.55
C ARG A 115 -4.75 -16.48 2.39
N ASP A 116 -4.73 -15.67 3.45
CA ASP A 116 -5.34 -14.35 3.43
C ASP A 116 -4.34 -13.30 2.91
N PHE A 117 -4.73 -12.58 1.85
CA PHE A 117 -3.97 -11.44 1.32
C PHE A 117 -4.51 -10.09 1.82
N LEU A 118 -5.70 -10.10 2.43
CA LEU A 118 -6.36 -8.92 2.98
C LEU A 118 -5.96 -8.74 4.45
N VAL A 119 -5.38 -7.59 4.77
CA VAL A 119 -4.90 -7.28 6.12
C VAL A 119 -5.45 -5.92 6.56
N VAL A 120 -5.96 -5.86 7.79
CA VAL A 120 -6.37 -4.59 8.42
C VAL A 120 -5.14 -3.80 8.82
N VAL A 121 -5.05 -2.55 8.37
CA VAL A 121 -3.98 -1.62 8.73
C VAL A 121 -4.44 -0.81 9.94
N LYS A 122 -3.78 -1.03 11.09
CA LYS A 122 -4.20 -0.47 12.38
C LYS A 122 -3.91 1.04 12.51
N ASN A 123 -2.82 1.51 11.89
CA ASN A 123 -2.32 2.86 12.04
C ASN A 123 -2.11 3.51 10.67
N ILE A 124 -2.32 4.83 10.59
CA ILE A 124 -1.97 5.61 9.40
C ILE A 124 -0.47 5.86 9.40
N ASP A 125 0.25 4.93 8.78
CA ASP A 125 1.71 4.95 8.63
C ASP A 125 2.10 4.35 7.27
N ASN A 126 3.40 4.25 6.99
CA ASN A 126 3.92 3.58 5.81
C ASN A 126 3.40 2.13 5.72
N ILE A 127 2.84 1.77 4.58
CA ILE A 127 2.30 0.44 4.31
C ILE A 127 3.24 -0.28 3.34
N PRO A 128 4.02 -1.28 3.82
CA PRO A 128 4.86 -2.07 2.95
C PRO A 128 4.00 -3.04 2.12
N LEU A 129 4.32 -3.11 0.83
CA LEU A 129 3.84 -4.07 -0.15
C LEU A 129 4.96 -5.06 -0.43
N LYS A 130 4.59 -6.28 -0.81
CA LYS A 130 5.52 -7.27 -1.31
C LYS A 130 5.39 -7.34 -2.82
N LYS A 131 6.49 -7.75 -3.46
CA LYS A 131 6.53 -8.06 -4.89
C LYS A 131 5.40 -9.02 -5.25
N THR A 132 4.80 -8.78 -6.40
CA THR A 132 3.68 -9.57 -6.92
C THR A 132 4.05 -10.07 -8.30
N ILE A 133 3.41 -11.14 -8.74
CA ILE A 133 3.40 -11.52 -10.16
C ILE A 133 2.88 -10.33 -10.97
N SER A 134 3.56 -10.00 -12.07
CA SER A 134 3.25 -8.82 -12.89
C SER A 134 1.77 -8.76 -13.30
N MET A 135 1.21 -9.86 -13.79
CA MET A 135 -0.23 -9.91 -14.15
C MET A 135 -1.20 -9.78 -12.95
N PHE A 136 -0.71 -9.86 -11.71
CA PHE A 136 -1.52 -9.67 -10.49
C PHE A 136 -1.35 -8.28 -9.86
N GLN A 137 -0.53 -7.39 -10.44
CA GLN A 137 -0.38 -6.00 -10.00
C GLN A 137 -1.74 -5.30 -9.81
N ASP A 138 -2.64 -5.45 -10.78
CA ASP A 138 -3.96 -4.82 -10.79
C ASP A 138 -4.88 -5.29 -9.66
N LEU A 139 -4.58 -6.42 -9.02
CA LEU A 139 -5.35 -6.93 -7.88
C LEU A 139 -4.99 -6.18 -6.59
N ASN A 140 -3.74 -5.72 -6.47
CA ASN A 140 -3.28 -5.03 -5.28
C ASN A 140 -4.11 -3.77 -5.05
N THR A 141 -4.72 -3.67 -3.87
CA THR A 141 -5.69 -2.61 -3.57
C THR A 141 -5.56 -2.15 -2.12
N ILE A 142 -5.56 -0.83 -1.90
CA ILE A 142 -5.81 -0.23 -0.59
C ILE A 142 -7.28 0.15 -0.51
N PHE A 143 -7.98 -0.41 0.47
CA PHE A 143 -9.37 -0.03 0.76
C PHE A 143 -9.40 0.96 1.91
N ILE A 144 -10.06 2.10 1.70
CA ILE A 144 -10.29 3.09 2.73
C ILE A 144 -11.78 3.22 2.94
N LEU A 145 -12.25 2.84 4.12
CA LEU A 145 -13.66 2.97 4.49
C LEU A 145 -13.84 4.29 5.21
N PHE A 146 -14.76 5.10 4.70
CA PHE A 146 -15.15 6.40 5.21
C PHE A 146 -16.56 6.31 5.77
N TYR A 147 -16.78 6.87 6.96
CA TYR A 147 -18.08 6.94 7.60
C TYR A 147 -18.53 8.40 7.74
N GLU A 148 -19.78 8.68 7.39
CA GLU A 148 -20.35 10.03 7.46
C GLU A 148 -20.43 10.51 8.92
N LYS A 149 -19.82 11.67 9.21
CA LYS A 149 -19.98 12.33 10.51
C LYS A 149 -21.31 13.06 10.57
N THR A 150 -22.00 12.93 11.69
CA THR A 150 -23.06 13.87 12.08
C THR A 150 -22.43 15.24 12.29
N THR A 151 -22.69 16.17 11.37
CA THR A 151 -22.47 17.58 11.64
C THR A 151 -23.49 18.01 12.71
N PRO A 152 -23.05 18.52 13.88
CA PRO A 152 -23.99 19.15 14.78
C PRO A 152 -24.60 20.33 14.03
N VAL A 153 -25.92 20.31 13.88
CA VAL A 153 -26.68 21.43 13.31
C VAL A 153 -26.28 22.69 14.08
N CYS A 154 -25.94 23.76 13.34
CA CYS A 154 -25.64 25.07 13.90
C CYS A 154 -26.67 25.42 14.99
N GLY A 155 -26.26 25.38 16.26
CA GLY A 155 -27.15 25.68 17.38
C GLY A 155 -26.77 25.09 18.74
N SER A 156 -25.93 24.04 18.82
CA SER A 156 -25.54 23.47 20.11
C SER A 156 -24.02 23.35 20.26
N ASN A 157 -23.35 24.49 20.40
CA ASN A 157 -21.95 24.56 20.81
C ASN A 157 -21.83 24.51 22.33
N HIS A 158 -22.14 23.35 22.92
CA HIS A 158 -21.59 22.96 24.22
C HIS A 158 -20.48 21.92 24.02
N GLN A 159 -19.51 22.21 23.15
CA GLN A 159 -18.19 21.60 23.25
C GLN A 159 -17.38 22.38 24.30
N THR A 160 -17.75 22.23 25.56
CA THR A 160 -16.83 22.56 26.65
C THR A 160 -15.85 21.41 26.76
N THR A 161 -14.72 21.48 26.05
CA THR A 161 -13.55 20.75 26.53
C THR A 161 -13.30 21.25 27.96
N LYS A 162 -13.35 20.36 28.95
CA LYS A 162 -13.02 20.74 30.33
C LYS A 162 -11.60 21.30 30.30
N LYS A 163 -11.46 22.60 30.56
CA LYS A 163 -10.17 23.26 30.71
C LYS A 163 -9.36 22.52 31.78
N ILE A 164 -8.30 21.83 31.37
CA ILE A 164 -7.42 21.12 32.28
C ILE A 164 -6.47 22.14 32.91
N TYR A 165 -6.61 22.37 34.21
CA TYR A 165 -5.65 23.13 34.98
C TYR A 165 -4.53 22.20 35.45
N ILE A 166 -3.36 22.30 34.83
CA ILE A 166 -2.16 21.59 35.28
C ILE A 166 -1.63 22.37 36.48
N SER A 167 -1.91 21.92 37.71
CA SER A 167 -1.27 22.46 38.89
C SER A 167 0.11 21.82 39.04
N ASN A 168 1.17 22.64 39.00
CA ASN A 168 2.52 22.22 39.33
C ASN A 168 2.64 22.02 40.86
N ASN A 169 1.99 20.99 41.38
CA ASN A 169 2.22 20.56 42.76
C ASN A 169 3.60 19.89 42.79
N LYS A 170 4.61 20.64 43.24
CA LYS A 170 5.94 20.12 43.54
C LYS A 170 5.76 18.95 44.52
N THR A 171 5.95 17.72 44.04
CA THR A 171 5.99 16.53 44.88
C THR A 171 7.12 16.71 45.88
N LYS A 172 6.79 16.88 47.17
CA LYS A 172 7.78 16.86 48.25
C LYS A 172 8.43 15.47 48.22
N LYS A 173 9.66 15.37 47.70
CA LYS A 173 10.48 14.17 47.83
C LYS A 173 10.63 13.86 49.32
N LYS A 174 9.98 12.79 49.81
CA LYS A 174 10.30 12.23 51.13
C LYS A 174 11.70 11.66 51.03
N GLN A 175 12.67 12.28 51.70
CA GLN A 175 13.97 11.67 51.91
C GLN A 175 13.79 10.49 52.88
N LEU A 176 14.21 9.30 52.45
CA LEU A 176 14.28 8.13 53.31
C LEU A 176 15.33 8.38 54.39
N LYS A 177 14.93 8.34 55.67
CA LYS A 177 15.89 8.25 56.77
C LYS A 177 16.47 6.84 56.75
N VAL A 178 17.76 6.75 56.46
CA VAL A 178 18.55 5.53 56.67
C VAL A 178 18.80 5.44 58.18
N PHE A 179 18.45 4.30 58.78
CA PHE A 179 18.84 3.89 60.13
C PHE A 179 20.06 2.99 60.04
#